data_AF-A0A829DBC3-F1
#
_entry.id   AF-A0A829DBC3-F1
#
_cell.length_a   1.000
_cell.length_b   1.000
_cell.length_c   1.000
_cell.angle_alpha   90.00
_cell.angle_beta   90.00
_cell.angle_gamma   90.00
#
_symmetry.space_group_name_H-M   'P 1'
#
loop_
_entity.id
_entity.type
_entity.pdbx_description
1 polymer ?
#
loop_
_entity_poly.entity_id
_entity_poly.type
_entity_poly.pdbx_seq_one_letter_code
_entity_poly.pdbx_strand_id
1 'polypeptide(L)' 'MGQSKFGGNPDLPESLSYPKSENGYDIPFLCQLNLGEFDNEITSEGILYFFVNLMIQPSMVLFFFQKIQNL' A
#
# COMPACT_ATOMS: atom_id res chain seq x y z
N MET A 1 -2.47 12.99 -5.97
CA MET A 1 -3.51 11.99 -5.66
C MET A 1 -3.47 10.91 -6.72
N GLY A 2 -3.61 9.65 -6.32
CA GLY A 2 -3.73 8.50 -7.21
C GLY A 2 -2.42 8.02 -7.84
N GLN A 3 -1.27 8.44 -7.35
CA GLN A 3 0.05 7.97 -7.82
C GLN A 3 0.60 6.92 -6.86
N SER A 4 1.49 6.04 -7.33
CA SER A 4 2.24 5.18 -6.41
C SER A 4 3.06 6.00 -5.42
N LYS A 5 3.06 5.62 -4.14
CA LYS A 5 3.86 6.28 -3.10
C LYS A 5 4.12 5.38 -1.90
N PHE A 6 5.23 5.64 -1.22
CA PHE A 6 5.62 5.01 0.04
C PHE A 6 5.46 6.01 1.19
N GLY A 7 4.77 5.59 2.26
CA GLY A 7 4.47 6.42 3.41
C GLY A 7 3.59 7.64 3.12
N GLY A 8 3.45 8.50 4.13
CA GLY A 8 2.52 9.64 4.09
C GLY A 8 1.06 9.21 4.31
N ASN A 9 0.13 10.02 3.83
CA ASN A 9 -1.31 9.72 3.94
C ASN A 9 -1.79 8.98 2.69
N PRO A 10 -2.53 7.87 2.79
CA PRO A 10 -3.09 7.18 1.63
C PRO A 10 -4.15 8.03 0.93
N ASP A 11 -4.29 7.87 -0.39
CA ASP A 11 -5.36 8.50 -1.17
C ASP A 11 -6.67 7.69 -1.08
N LEU A 12 -7.10 7.32 0.14
CA LEU A 12 -8.32 6.54 0.33
C LEU A 12 -9.56 7.30 -0.15
N PRO A 13 -10.50 6.63 -0.85
CA PRO A 13 -11.81 7.19 -1.13
C PRO A 13 -12.56 7.51 0.16
N GLU A 14 -13.36 8.57 0.18
CA GLU A 14 -14.16 8.97 1.36
C GLU A 14 -15.14 7.88 1.82
N SER A 15 -15.54 6.99 0.91
CA SER A 15 -16.42 5.85 1.21
C SER A 15 -15.72 4.70 1.94
N LEU A 16 -14.38 4.67 1.98
CA LEU A 16 -13.62 3.60 2.62
C LEU A 16 -13.14 4.03 4.01
N SER A 17 -13.48 3.23 5.02
CA SER A 17 -12.95 3.44 6.36
C SER A 17 -11.46 3.10 6.43
N TYR A 18 -10.70 3.89 7.18
CA TYR A 18 -9.29 3.61 7.43
C TYR A 18 -9.13 2.25 8.16
N PRO A 19 -8.20 1.36 7.74
CA PRO A 19 -8.03 0.05 8.37
C PRO A 19 -7.63 0.14 9.84
N LYS A 20 -8.31 -0.64 10.68
CA LYS A 20 -8.10 -0.71 12.13
C LYS A 20 -7.76 -2.13 12.57
N SER A 21 -6.93 -2.24 13.60
CA SER A 21 -6.67 -3.47 14.34
C SER A 21 -7.91 -3.91 15.13
N GLU A 22 -7.88 -5.14 15.67
CA GLU A 22 -8.93 -5.68 16.54
C GLU A 22 -9.21 -4.78 17.76
N ASN A 23 -8.21 -4.03 18.23
CA ASN A 23 -8.33 -3.09 19.35
C ASN A 23 -8.75 -1.67 18.92
N GLY A 24 -9.09 -1.46 17.65
CA GLY A 24 -9.58 -0.18 17.12
C GLY A 24 -8.50 0.84 16.75
N TYR A 25 -7.21 0.54 16.97
CA TYR A 25 -6.10 1.40 16.55
C TYR A 25 -5.87 1.33 15.04
N ASP A 26 -5.53 2.46 14.44
CA ASP A 26 -5.18 2.56 13.01
C ASP A 26 -3.97 1.69 12.68
N ILE A 27 -4.08 0.92 11.60
CA ILE A 27 -2.94 0.16 11.07
C ILE A 27 -2.09 1.13 10.23
N PRO A 28 -0.77 1.24 10.48
CA PRO A 28 0.09 2.15 9.72
C PRO A 28 0.04 1.89 8.22
N PHE A 29 -0.07 2.98 7.45
CA PHE A 29 0.04 2.94 5.99
C PHE A 29 1.49 2.71 5.57
N LEU A 30 1.72 1.72 4.71
CA LEU A 30 3.02 1.43 4.14
C LEU A 30 3.20 2.11 2.79
N CYS A 31 2.32 1.79 1.84
CA CYS A 31 2.38 2.30 0.49
C CYS A 31 1.07 2.08 -0.25
N GLN A 32 0.90 2.81 -1.35
CA GLN A 32 -0.10 2.53 -2.36
C GLN A 32 0.58 2.37 -3.71
N LEU A 33 0.02 1.52 -4.55
CA LEU A 33 0.44 1.33 -5.93
C LEU A 33 -0.74 1.66 -6.84
N ASN A 34 -0.53 2.56 -7.80
CA ASN A 34 -1.48 2.72 -8.90
C ASN A 34 -1.18 1.63 -9.93
N LEU A 35 -2.12 0.70 -10.11
CA LEU A 35 -1.95 -0.46 -10.98
C LEU A 35 -1.84 -0.06 -12.46
N GLY A 36 -2.38 1.10 -12.85
CA GLY A 36 -2.21 1.64 -14.20
C GLY A 36 -0.79 2.12 -14.53
N GLU A 37 0.11 2.16 -13.53
CA GLU A 37 1.53 2.47 -13.75
C GLU A 37 2.37 1.23 -14.11
N PHE A 38 1.77 0.02 -14.09
CA PHE A 38 2.47 -1.24 -14.27
C PHE A 38 1.73 -2.19 -15.22
N ASP A 39 2.48 -2.93 -16.03
CA ASP A 39 1.94 -4.10 -16.71
C ASP A 39 1.77 -5.23 -15.68
N ASN A 40 0.55 -5.73 -15.52
CA ASN A 40 0.19 -6.68 -14.47
C ASN A 40 -1.00 -7.56 -14.88
N GLU A 41 -1.09 -8.75 -14.28
CA GLU A 41 -2.12 -9.75 -14.60
C GLU A 41 -3.43 -9.58 -13.79
N ILE A 42 -3.51 -8.56 -12.92
CA ILE A 42 -4.63 -8.39 -11.98
C ILE A 42 -5.71 -7.51 -12.61
N THR A 43 -5.37 -6.27 -12.96
CA THR A 43 -6.25 -5.29 -13.59
C THR A 43 -5.44 -4.14 -14.17
N SER A 44 -5.91 -3.55 -15.26
CA SER A 44 -5.25 -2.40 -15.91
C SER A 44 -5.40 -1.10 -15.12
N GLU A 45 -6.28 -1.04 -14.11
CA GLU A 45 -6.56 0.17 -13.34
C GLU A 45 -6.96 -0.14 -11.90
N GLY A 46 -6.81 0.86 -11.03
CA GLY A 46 -7.13 0.79 -9.61
C GLY A 46 -5.93 1.13 -8.73
N ILE A 47 -6.19 1.30 -7.43
CA ILE A 47 -5.15 1.57 -6.44
C ILE A 47 -5.15 0.42 -5.43
N LEU A 48 -3.99 -0.22 -5.27
CA LEU A 48 -3.75 -1.21 -4.24
C LEU A 48 -3.09 -0.53 -3.03
N TYR A 49 -3.66 -0.70 -1.84
CA TYR A 49 -3.17 -0.09 -0.60
C TYR A 49 -2.61 -1.15 0.33
N PHE A 50 -1.44 -0.89 0.92
CA PHE A 50 -0.79 -1.75 1.90
C PHE A 50 -0.76 -1.06 3.26
N PHE A 51 -1.30 -1.75 4.26
CA PHE A 51 -1.27 -1.37 5.66
C PHE A 51 -0.62 -2.50 6.45
N VAL A 52 0.31 -2.16 7.34
CA VAL A 52 1.10 -3.17 8.07
C VAL A 52 1.30 -2.77 9.52
N ASN A 53 1.10 -3.74 10.41
CA ASN A 53 1.46 -3.60 11.81
C ASN A 53 2.85 -4.20 12.05
N LEU A 54 3.86 -3.35 12.21
CA LEU A 54 5.26 -3.77 12.41
C LEU A 54 5.58 -4.15 13.87
N MET A 55 4.58 -4.17 14.77
CA MET A 55 4.80 -4.45 16.20
C MET A 55 5.09 -5.94 16.53
N ILE A 56 5.25 -6.81 15.53
CA ILE A 56 5.57 -8.23 15.75
C ILE A 56 7.10 -8.43 15.79
N GLN A 57 7.71 -8.15 16.96
CA GLN A 57 9.12 -8.40 17.30
C GLN A 57 10.16 -7.78 16.34
N PRO A 58 11.46 -7.62 16.72
CA PRO A 58 12.46 -7.00 15.86
C PRO A 58 12.83 -7.94 14.71
N SER A 59 11.94 -8.05 13.73
CA SER A 59 12.19 -8.67 12.45
C SER A 59 12.26 -7.51 11.46
N MET A 60 13.45 -7.22 10.94
CA MET A 60 13.59 -6.29 9.84
C MET A 60 12.73 -6.82 8.68
N VAL A 61 11.62 -6.13 8.36
CA VAL A 61 10.84 -6.42 7.17
C VAL A 61 11.37 -5.54 6.05
N LEU A 62 12.12 -6.16 5.14
CA LEU A 62 12.65 -5.51 3.96
C LEU A 62 11.70 -5.76 2.79
N PHE A 63 10.99 -4.72 2.37
CA PHE A 63 10.18 -4.78 1.16
C PHE A 63 11.02 -4.33 -0.04
N PHE A 64 11.32 -5.27 -0.95
CA PHE A 64 11.91 -4.94 -2.24
C PHE A 64 10.81 -4.72 -3.26
N PHE A 65 10.63 -3.47 -3.67
CA PHE A 65 9.83 -3.12 -4.83
C PHE A 65 10.80 -2.83 -5.98
N GLN A 66 11.12 -3.86 -6.76
CA GLN A 66 11.89 -3.66 -7.98
C GLN A 66 10.96 -3.02 -9.01
N LYS A 67 11.24 -1.78 -9.39
CA LYS A 67 10.63 -1.19 -10.59
C LYS A 67 11.05 -2.07 -11.77
N ILE A 68 10.13 -2.87 -12.31
CA ILE A 68 10.35 -3.59 -13.55
C ILE A 68 10.39 -2.51 -14.64
N GLN A 69 11.59 -2.06 -14.97
CA GLN A 69 11.82 -1.31 -16.20
C GLN A 69 11.71 -2.34 -17.32
N ASN A 70 10.53 -2.42 -17.95
CA ASN A 70 10.30 -3.36 -19.04
C ASN A 70 11.29 -3.12 -20.18
N LEU A 71 11.86 -4.25 -20.64
CA LEU A 71 12.41 -4.48 -21.98
C LEU A 71 11.36 -4.21 -23.06
#